data_AF-A0A0S7EST0-F1
#
_entry.id   AF-A0A0S7EST0-F1
#
_cell.length_a   1.000
_cell.length_b   1.000
_cell.length_c   1.000
_cell.angle_alpha   90.00
_cell.angle_beta   90.00
_cell.angle_gamma   90.00
#
_symmetry.space_group_name_H-M   'P 1'
#
loop_
_entity.id
_entity.type
_entity.pdbx_description
1 polymer ?
#
loop_
_entity_poly.entity_id
_entity_poly.type
_entity_poly.pdbx_seq_one_letter_code
_entity_poly.pdbx_strand_id
1 'polypeptide(L)'
;ITVHKGEECALLNNSQPFKWKVLNRSGNEAVVPSVCFLVPPVNKEAVDSVSSLDSNLQQMTSMWQMLHINLKSLLSWQYLTRDFTQIRSWNIAMLKTMKPEEYRLVMRNLEAHYQDFMRDSQDSQLFNFSAWQS
;
A
#
# COMPACT_ATOMS: atom_id res chain seq x y z
N ILE A 1 -9.69 36.77 40.44
CA ILE A 1 -9.96 36.22 39.10
C ILE A 1 -10.66 34.89 39.28
N THR A 2 -11.82 34.73 38.66
CA THR A 2 -12.57 33.47 38.57
C THR A 2 -12.29 32.83 37.23
N VAL A 3 -11.90 31.55 37.24
CA VAL A 3 -11.81 30.72 36.03
C VAL A 3 -13.07 29.87 35.95
N HIS A 4 -13.73 29.88 34.80
CA HIS A 4 -14.97 29.13 34.60
C HIS A 4 -14.72 27.78 33.93
N LYS A 5 -15.58 26.79 34.20
CA LYS A 5 -15.49 25.46 33.58
C LYS A 5 -15.63 25.59 32.06
N GLY A 6 -14.67 25.04 31.32
CA GLY A 6 -14.65 25.07 29.85
C GLY A 6 -13.99 26.32 29.26
N GLU A 7 -13.47 27.23 30.10
CA GLU A 7 -12.69 28.37 29.64
C GLU A 7 -11.29 27.94 29.17
N GLU A 8 -10.89 28.38 27.99
CA GLU A 8 -9.52 28.18 27.50
C GLU A 8 -8.59 29.25 28.04
N CYS A 9 -7.46 28.81 28.60
CA CYS A 9 -6.41 29.67 29.12
C CYS A 9 -5.06 29.28 28.51
N ALA A 10 -4.18 30.26 28.30
CA ALA A 10 -2.79 30.02 27.95
C ALA A 10 -1.97 29.77 29.23
N LEU A 11 -1.16 28.70 29.23
CA LEU A 11 -0.25 28.40 30.33
C LEU A 11 1.00 29.29 30.23
N LEU A 12 1.27 30.09 31.25
CA LEU A 12 2.44 30.99 31.32
C LEU A 12 3.59 30.40 32.13
N ASN A 13 3.29 29.69 33.24
CA ASN A 13 4.30 29.07 34.10
C ASN A 13 3.73 27.85 34.83
N ASN A 14 4.44 26.72 34.79
CA ASN A 14 4.13 25.48 35.50
C ASN A 14 5.27 24.98 36.40
N SER A 15 6.25 25.81 36.76
CA SER A 15 7.40 25.44 37.60
C SER A 15 6.98 24.97 39.00
N GLN A 16 5.79 25.40 39.48
CA GLN A 16 5.14 24.81 40.66
C GLN A 16 4.11 23.76 40.20
N PRO A 17 4.30 22.45 40.50
CA PRO A 17 3.48 21.38 39.94
C PRO A 17 1.98 21.49 40.24
N PHE A 18 1.63 22.06 41.40
CA PHE A 18 0.26 22.14 41.90
C PHE A 18 -0.41 23.51 41.66
N LYS A 19 0.35 24.50 41.16
CA LYS A 19 -0.11 25.89 40.99
C LYS A 19 0.45 26.44 39.69
N TRP A 20 -0.41 26.67 38.72
CA TRP A 20 0.01 27.18 37.42
C TRP A 20 -0.38 28.64 37.25
N LYS A 21 0.51 29.42 36.63
CA LYS A 21 0.20 30.77 36.18
C LYS A 21 -0.41 30.67 34.79
N VAL A 22 -1.63 31.17 34.63
CA VAL A 22 -2.40 31.12 33.38
C VAL A 22 -2.90 32.50 32.98
N LEU A 23 -3.14 32.69 31.69
CA LEU A 23 -3.74 33.88 31.09
C LEU A 23 -5.07 33.51 30.45
N ASN A 24 -6.15 34.18 30.83
CA ASN A 24 -7.46 33.96 30.20
C ASN A 24 -7.64 34.77 28.91
N ARG A 25 -8.71 34.52 28.16
CA ARG A 25 -9.02 35.24 26.91
C ARG A 25 -9.24 36.74 27.09
N SER A 26 -9.62 37.18 28.29
CA SER A 26 -9.76 38.60 28.64
C SER A 26 -8.42 39.30 28.94
N GLY A 27 -7.30 38.58 28.89
CA GLY A 27 -5.97 39.11 29.16
C GLY A 27 -5.63 39.21 30.65
N ASN A 28 -6.37 38.54 31.53
CA ASN A 28 -6.10 38.53 32.97
C ASN A 28 -5.24 37.33 33.38
N GLU A 29 -4.22 37.59 34.19
CA GLU A 29 -3.31 36.57 34.73
C GLU A 29 -3.75 36.10 36.11
N ALA A 30 -3.78 34.78 36.32
CA ALA A 30 -4.08 34.20 37.63
C ALA A 30 -3.21 32.98 37.95
N VAL A 31 -3.04 32.71 39.24
CA VAL A 31 -2.47 31.45 39.73
C VAL A 31 -3.60 30.54 40.17
N VAL A 32 -3.71 29.38 39.54
CA VAL A 32 -4.85 28.45 39.72
C VAL A 32 -4.31 27.03 39.93
N PRO A 33 -4.97 26.19 40.76
CA PRO A 33 -4.56 24.79 40.93
C PRO A 33 -4.49 24.07 39.59
N SER A 34 -3.41 23.31 39.37
CA SER A 34 -3.18 22.60 38.10
C SER A 34 -4.30 21.60 37.76
N VAL A 35 -4.90 20.99 38.78
CA VAL A 35 -6.05 20.06 38.66
C VAL A 35 -7.29 20.67 38.02
N CYS A 36 -7.38 22.01 37.94
CA CYS A 36 -8.48 22.70 37.26
C CYS A 36 -8.33 22.71 35.73
N PHE A 37 -7.19 22.27 35.19
CA PHE A 37 -6.91 22.33 33.75
C PHE A 37 -6.71 20.95 33.16
N LEU A 38 -7.20 20.79 31.93
CA LEU A 38 -6.83 19.72 31.04
C LEU A 38 -5.98 20.34 29.94
N VAL A 39 -4.73 19.89 29.78
CA VAL A 39 -3.92 20.29 28.63
C VAL A 39 -4.50 19.58 27.42
N PRO A 40 -5.03 20.31 26.41
CA PRO A 40 -5.68 19.68 25.27
C PRO A 40 -4.66 18.79 24.54
N PRO A 41 -5.10 17.64 24.02
CA PRO A 41 -4.24 16.68 23.36
C PRO A 41 -3.89 17.16 21.95
N VAL A 42 -3.09 18.22 21.86
CA VAL A 42 -2.27 18.51 20.68
C VAL A 42 -0.87 18.03 20.98
N ASN A 43 -0.73 16.73 21.23
CA ASN A 43 0.57 16.10 21.14
C ASN A 43 0.92 16.06 19.65
N LYS A 44 1.55 17.15 19.16
CA LYS A 44 1.97 17.30 17.77
C LYS A 44 2.82 16.10 17.32
N GLU A 45 3.67 15.58 18.20
CA GLU A 45 4.47 14.38 17.93
C GLU A 45 3.60 13.15 17.66
N ALA A 46 2.50 12.97 18.40
CA ALA A 46 1.56 11.87 18.15
C ALA A 46 0.85 12.03 16.80
N VAL A 47 0.43 13.24 16.43
CA VAL A 47 -0.22 13.53 15.14
C VAL A 47 0.75 13.33 13.97
N ASP A 48 1.97 13.83 14.10
CA ASP A 48 3.02 13.67 13.09
C ASP A 48 3.40 12.19 12.93
N SER A 49 3.44 11.43 14.03
CA SER A 49 3.68 9.98 14.02
C SER A 49 2.59 9.21 13.29
N VAL A 50 1.32 9.52 13.54
CA VAL A 50 0.19 8.88 12.83
C VAL A 50 0.23 9.20 11.33
N SER A 51 0.54 10.45 10.98
CA SER A 51 0.66 10.88 9.58
C SER A 51 1.80 10.17 8.85
N SER A 52 2.95 9.99 9.53
CA SER A 52 4.08 9.22 9.02
C SER A 52 3.73 7.75 8.81
N LEU A 53 3.02 7.13 9.76
CA LEU A 53 2.54 5.75 9.63
C LEU A 53 1.59 5.57 8.44
N ASP A 54 0.68 6.51 8.22
CA ASP A 54 -0.24 6.46 7.07
C ASP A 54 0.53 6.55 5.74
N SER A 55 1.49 7.48 5.62
CA SER A 55 2.36 7.57 4.44
C SER A 55 3.14 6.28 4.17
N ASN A 56 3.69 5.66 5.22
CA ASN A 56 4.40 4.39 5.09
C ASN A 56 3.48 3.24 4.65
N LEU A 57 2.23 3.21 5.14
CA LEU A 57 1.24 2.22 4.72
C LEU A 57 0.87 2.38 3.24
N GLN A 58 0.69 3.61 2.77
CA GLN A 58 0.41 3.88 1.34
C GLN A 58 1.58 3.44 0.44
N GLN A 59 2.83 3.70 0.86
CA GLN A 59 4.02 3.25 0.14
C GLN A 59 4.10 1.72 0.08
N MET A 60 3.91 1.04 1.22
CA MET A 60 3.92 -0.42 1.28
C MET A 60 2.81 -1.04 0.42
N THR A 61 1.63 -0.43 0.42
CA THR A 61 0.49 -0.87 -0.41
C THR A 61 0.82 -0.76 -1.90
N SER A 62 1.42 0.36 -2.31
CA SER A 62 1.83 0.58 -3.70
C SER A 62 2.91 -0.42 -4.13
N MET A 63 3.91 -0.68 -3.27
CA MET A 63 4.93 -1.69 -3.51
C MET A 63 4.33 -3.09 -3.64
N TRP A 64 3.40 -3.45 -2.75
CA TRP A 64 2.71 -4.74 -2.80
C TRP A 64 1.92 -4.91 -4.10
N GLN A 65 1.17 -3.89 -4.52
CA GLN A 65 0.44 -3.91 -5.79
C GLN A 65 1.37 -4.13 -6.98
N MET A 66 2.48 -3.38 -7.04
CA MET A 66 3.49 -3.52 -8.09
C MET A 66 4.09 -4.94 -8.12
N LEU A 67 4.50 -5.46 -6.95
CA LEU A 67 5.06 -6.81 -6.84
C LEU A 67 4.03 -7.88 -7.24
N HIS A 68 2.78 -7.71 -6.83
CA HIS A 68 1.70 -8.62 -7.17
C HIS A 68 1.47 -8.69 -8.69
N ILE A 69 1.37 -7.54 -9.35
CA ILE A 69 1.22 -7.45 -10.81
C ILE A 69 2.41 -8.13 -11.50
N ASN A 70 3.63 -7.78 -11.10
CA ASN A 70 4.85 -8.35 -11.67
C ASN A 70 4.89 -9.88 -11.51
N LEU A 71 4.56 -10.41 -10.33
CA LEU A 71 4.54 -11.86 -10.09
C LEU A 71 3.46 -12.58 -10.91
N LYS A 72 2.26 -12.01 -11.02
CA LYS A 72 1.19 -12.56 -11.87
C LYS A 72 1.61 -12.61 -13.35
N SER A 73 2.21 -11.54 -13.85
CA SER A 73 2.72 -11.48 -15.22
C SER A 73 3.82 -12.51 -15.49
N LEU A 74 4.73 -12.71 -14.52
CA LEU A 74 5.81 -13.69 -14.63
C LEU A 74 5.28 -15.12 -14.61
N LEU A 75 4.27 -15.40 -13.79
CA LEU A 75 3.65 -16.71 -13.69
C LEU A 75 2.91 -17.09 -14.98
N SER A 76 2.09 -16.19 -15.52
CA SER A 76 1.41 -16.41 -16.81
C SER A 76 2.40 -16.55 -17.96
N TRP A 77 3.49 -15.76 -17.97
CA TRP A 77 4.60 -15.94 -18.91
C TRP A 77 5.24 -17.33 -18.83
N GLN A 78 5.46 -17.83 -17.61
CA GLN A 78 6.04 -19.15 -17.40
C GLN A 78 5.12 -20.26 -17.94
N TYR A 79 3.81 -20.18 -17.69
CA TYR A 79 2.86 -21.14 -18.25
C TYR A 79 2.84 -21.10 -19.78
N LEU A 80 2.79 -19.90 -20.37
CA LEU A 80 2.84 -19.72 -21.82
C LEU A 80 4.13 -20.32 -22.42
N THR A 81 5.28 -20.03 -21.82
CA THR A 81 6.60 -20.52 -22.27
C THR A 81 6.70 -22.04 -22.13
N ARG A 82 6.12 -22.63 -21.08
CA ARG A 82 6.07 -24.08 -20.89
C ARG A 82 5.29 -24.74 -22.02
N ASP A 83 4.10 -24.24 -22.32
CA ASP A 83 3.25 -24.79 -23.38
C ASP A 83 3.92 -24.63 -24.77
N PHE A 84 4.56 -23.49 -25.03
CA PHE A 84 5.33 -23.27 -26.24
C PHE A 84 6.50 -24.25 -26.37
N THR A 85 7.27 -24.44 -25.30
CA THR A 85 8.39 -25.40 -25.25
C THR A 85 7.90 -26.84 -25.48
N GLN A 86 6.77 -27.20 -24.88
CA GLN A 86 6.17 -28.52 -25.07
C GLN A 86 5.80 -28.75 -26.55
N ILE A 87 5.11 -27.80 -27.19
CA ILE A 87 4.73 -27.90 -28.61
C ILE A 87 5.98 -27.99 -29.49
N ARG A 88 7.01 -27.20 -29.22
CA ARG A 88 8.28 -27.23 -29.96
C ARG A 88 9.04 -28.55 -29.83
N SER A 89 8.80 -29.32 -28.76
CA SER A 89 9.43 -30.62 -28.56
C SER A 89 8.80 -31.74 -29.40
N TRP A 90 7.63 -31.50 -30.00
CA TRP A 90 6.93 -32.52 -30.77
C TRP A 90 7.66 -32.87 -32.07
N ASN A 91 7.68 -34.16 -32.36
CA ASN A 91 8.11 -34.69 -33.65
C ASN A 91 6.99 -35.52 -34.29
N ILE A 92 7.17 -35.90 -35.55
CA ILE A 92 6.16 -36.63 -36.34
C ILE A 92 5.74 -37.94 -35.66
N ALA A 93 6.67 -38.66 -35.02
CA ALA A 93 6.36 -39.92 -34.35
C ALA A 93 5.45 -39.69 -33.14
N MET A 94 5.78 -38.71 -32.29
CA MET A 94 4.95 -38.34 -31.14
C MET A 94 3.54 -37.91 -31.55
N LEU A 95 3.43 -37.07 -32.60
CA LEU A 95 2.14 -36.60 -33.12
C LEU A 95 1.27 -37.74 -33.67
N LYS A 96 1.87 -38.75 -34.30
CA LYS A 96 1.14 -39.92 -34.80
C LYS A 96 0.58 -40.81 -33.69
N THR A 97 1.25 -40.84 -32.53
CA THR A 97 0.82 -41.65 -31.39
C THR A 97 -0.07 -40.90 -30.40
N MET A 98 -0.03 -39.58 -30.42
CA MET A 98 -0.81 -38.72 -29.53
C MET A 98 -2.28 -38.72 -29.91
N LYS A 99 -3.17 -38.80 -28.91
CA LYS A 99 -4.61 -38.75 -29.19
C LYS A 99 -5.00 -37.35 -29.64
N PRO A 100 -6.01 -37.21 -30.53
CA PRO A 100 -6.52 -35.91 -30.95
C PRO A 100 -6.84 -34.96 -29.80
N GLU A 101 -7.35 -35.52 -28.71
CA GLU A 101 -7.81 -34.77 -27.55
C GLU A 101 -6.65 -34.19 -26.74
N GLU A 102 -5.50 -34.86 -26.77
CA GLU A 102 -4.29 -34.45 -26.05
C GLU A 102 -3.65 -33.23 -26.71
N TYR A 103 -3.42 -33.24 -28.03
CA TYR A 103 -2.85 -32.06 -28.69
C TYR A 103 -3.85 -30.89 -28.72
N ARG A 104 -5.16 -31.15 -28.85
CA ARG A 104 -6.21 -30.11 -28.76
C ARG A 104 -6.22 -29.43 -27.39
N LEU A 105 -6.06 -30.21 -26.32
CA LEU A 105 -5.96 -29.67 -24.97
C LEU A 105 -4.73 -28.77 -24.83
N VAL A 106 -3.56 -29.20 -25.32
CA VAL A 106 -2.34 -28.38 -25.28
C VAL A 106 -2.51 -27.07 -26.06
N MET A 107 -3.14 -27.11 -27.23
CA MET A 107 -3.43 -25.90 -28.01
C MET A 107 -4.40 -24.95 -27.29
N ARG A 108 -5.47 -25.49 -26.68
CA ARG A 108 -6.41 -24.69 -25.87
C ARG A 108 -5.72 -24.05 -24.66
N ASN A 109 -4.84 -24.79 -23.98
CA ASN A 109 -4.09 -24.28 -22.84
C ASN A 109 -3.14 -23.14 -23.26
N LEU A 110 -2.44 -23.31 -24.38
CA LEU A 110 -1.58 -22.26 -24.95
C LEU A 110 -2.38 -20.97 -25.20
N GLU A 111 -3.55 -21.09 -25.83
CA GLU A 111 -4.42 -19.93 -26.11
C GLU A 111 -4.89 -19.26 -24.82
N ALA A 112 -5.34 -20.05 -23.83
CA ALA A 112 -5.77 -19.51 -22.54
C ALA A 112 -4.63 -18.79 -21.79
N HIS A 113 -3.46 -19.43 -21.66
CA HIS A 113 -2.31 -18.83 -21.00
C HIS A 113 -1.77 -17.61 -21.74
N TYR A 114 -1.89 -17.57 -23.07
CA TYR A 114 -1.57 -16.38 -23.85
C TYR A 114 -2.49 -15.21 -23.48
N GLN A 115 -3.81 -15.43 -23.41
CA GLN A 115 -4.76 -14.40 -23.00
C GLN A 115 -4.51 -13.92 -21.57
N ASP A 116 -4.21 -14.84 -20.65
CA ASP A 116 -3.88 -14.47 -19.27
C ASP A 116 -2.58 -13.68 -19.17
N PHE A 117 -1.54 -14.06 -19.93
CA PHE A 117 -0.32 -13.28 -20.01
C PHE A 117 -0.57 -11.89 -20.57
N MET A 118 -1.32 -11.77 -21.67
CA MET A 118 -1.66 -10.48 -22.29
C MET A 118 -2.48 -9.58 -21.36
N ARG A 119 -3.23 -10.15 -20.42
CA ARG A 119 -3.97 -9.40 -19.39
C ARG A 119 -3.07 -8.97 -18.25
N ASP A 120 -2.30 -9.91 -17.70
CA ASP A 120 -1.50 -9.70 -16.50
C ASP A 120 -0.23 -8.86 -16.75
N SER A 121 0.24 -8.79 -18.00
CA SER A 121 1.47 -8.05 -18.37
C SER A 121 1.26 -6.57 -18.72
N GLN A 122 0.02 -6.09 -18.91
CA GLN A 122 -0.25 -4.71 -19.36
C GLN A 122 0.36 -3.65 -18.43
N ASP A 123 0.21 -3.86 -17.13
CA ASP A 123 0.69 -2.94 -16.10
C ASP A 123 2.01 -3.42 -15.46
N SER A 124 2.60 -4.50 -15.97
CA SER A 124 3.83 -5.07 -15.46
C SER A 124 5.04 -4.29 -15.96
N GLN A 125 5.94 -3.94 -15.04
CA GLN A 125 7.19 -3.27 -15.40
C GLN A 125 8.21 -4.23 -16.01
N LEU A 126 8.01 -5.55 -15.86
CA LEU A 126 8.91 -6.58 -16.38
C LEU A 126 8.75 -6.81 -17.88
N PHE A 127 7.55 -6.58 -18.41
CA PHE A 127 7.18 -6.90 -19.78
C PHE A 127 6.68 -5.65 -20.48
N ASN A 128 7.62 -4.78 -20.86
CA ASN A 128 7.28 -3.56 -21.58
C ASN A 128 7.18 -3.83 -23.10
N PHE A 129 5.95 -3.82 -23.63
CA PHE A 129 5.68 -4.01 -25.05
C PHE A 129 6.06 -2.80 -25.92
N SER A 130 6.37 -1.63 -25.34
CA SER A 130 6.80 -0.45 -26.11
C SER A 130 8.19 -0.61 -26.73
N ALA A 131 9.01 -1.54 -26.23
CA ALA A 131 10.31 -1.87 -26.82
C ALA A 131 10.20 -2.71 -28.11
N TRP A 132 9.03 -3.29 -28.40
CA TRP A 132 8.78 -4.11 -29.60
C TRP A 132 8.16 -3.32 -30.76
N GLN A 133 8.02 -1.99 -30.62
CA GLN A 133 7.49 -1.07 -31.63
C GLN A 133 8.55 -0.14 -32.25
N SER A 134 9.85 -0.38 -31.98
CA SER A 134 11.00 0.31 -32.61
C SER A 134 11.79 -0.64 -33.49
#